data_AF-A0AAV1TI01-F1
#
_entry.id   AF-A0AAV1TI01-F1
#
_cell.length_a   1.000
_cell.length_b   1.000
_cell.length_c   1.000
_cell.angle_alpha   90.00
_cell.angle_beta   90.00
_cell.angle_gamma   90.00
#
_symmetry.space_group_name_H-M   'P 1'
#
loop_
_entity.id
_entity.type
_entity.pdbx_description
1 polymer ?
#
loop_
_entity_poly.entity_id
_entity_poly.type
_entity_poly.pdbx_seq_one_letter_code
_entity_poly.pdbx_strand_id
1 'polypeptide(L)'
;MEGVHCEHGDCLVQNVWWNDVCEDALSIKGGSASSMTRVVGGGARSAADKVVQHNGYGSVSIEGFYVQDFGKLFRSCGTCGDKGVSISIKNVFAVNGRVSILTKNKSDRATIENIKIKGKKVDVCSWSDGTGAGGEPRKSGVGPSGSGCSYSPNTITYV
;
A
#
# COMPACT_ATOMS: atom_id res chain seq x y z
N MET A 1 -9.25 -6.65 -15.64
CA MET A 1 -7.88 -6.97 -16.07
C MET A 1 -6.98 -6.42 -14.98
N GLU A 2 -6.22 -7.27 -14.31
CA GLU A 2 -5.19 -6.83 -13.36
C GLU A 2 -3.99 -6.23 -14.12
N GLY A 3 -3.22 -5.36 -13.46
CA GLY A 3 -1.99 -4.80 -14.01
C GLY A 3 -0.82 -5.78 -14.00
N VAL A 4 0.33 -5.36 -13.44
CA VAL A 4 1.54 -6.18 -13.37
C VAL A 4 1.44 -7.16 -12.21
N HIS A 5 1.82 -8.41 -12.42
CA HIS A 5 1.95 -9.39 -11.33
C HIS A 5 3.41 -9.65 -10.98
N CYS A 6 3.70 -9.60 -9.69
CA CYS A 6 4.91 -10.13 -9.12
C CYS A 6 4.62 -11.51 -8.51
N GLU A 7 4.73 -12.55 -9.33
CA GLU A 7 4.30 -13.91 -8.96
C GLU A 7 5.19 -14.56 -7.89
N HIS A 8 6.49 -14.28 -7.87
CA HIS A 8 7.46 -14.96 -6.99
C HIS A 8 8.14 -14.05 -5.96
N GLY A 9 7.73 -12.78 -5.84
CA GLY A 9 8.46 -11.78 -5.04
C GLY A 9 9.69 -11.22 -5.77
N ASP A 10 10.48 -10.40 -5.08
CA ASP A 10 11.75 -9.84 -5.56
C ASP A 10 11.68 -8.98 -6.84
N CYS A 11 10.49 -8.55 -7.24
CA CYS A 11 10.32 -7.75 -8.45
C CYS A 11 10.84 -6.32 -8.27
N LEU A 12 11.41 -5.78 -9.35
CA LEU A 12 11.70 -4.35 -9.49
C LEU A 12 10.72 -3.75 -10.50
N VAL A 13 9.95 -2.77 -10.03
CA VAL A 13 9.03 -1.99 -10.87
C VAL A 13 9.53 -0.55 -10.87
N GLN A 14 10.17 -0.15 -11.96
CA GLN A 14 10.88 1.12 -12.03
C GLN A 14 10.32 2.03 -13.12
N ASN A 15 9.96 3.25 -12.75
CA ASN A 15 9.45 4.29 -13.66
C ASN A 15 8.27 3.84 -14.54
N VAL A 16 7.39 3.00 -13.98
CA VAL A 16 6.19 2.52 -14.67
C VAL A 16 5.01 3.45 -14.40
N TRP A 17 4.23 3.72 -15.44
CA TRP A 17 3.04 4.57 -15.38
C TRP A 17 1.77 3.81 -15.76
N TRP A 18 0.82 3.77 -14.84
CA TRP A 18 -0.54 3.26 -15.07
C TRP A 18 -1.51 4.43 -15.18
N ASN A 19 -1.95 4.72 -16.40
CA ASN A 19 -2.84 5.86 -16.67
C ASN A 19 -4.28 5.61 -16.22
N ASP A 20 -4.71 4.34 -16.18
CA ASP A 20 -6.04 3.94 -15.74
C ASP A 20 -5.97 2.55 -15.11
N VAL A 21 -6.16 2.48 -13.79
CA VAL A 21 -6.08 1.22 -13.03
C VAL A 21 -7.46 0.59 -12.98
N CYS A 22 -7.60 -0.57 -13.63
CA CYS A 22 -8.85 -1.32 -13.69
C CYS A 22 -9.18 -2.01 -12.35
N GLU A 23 -8.36 -2.98 -11.95
CA GLU A 23 -8.50 -3.66 -10.66
C GLU A 23 -7.39 -3.20 -9.70
N ASP A 24 -6.17 -3.69 -9.94
CA ASP A 24 -4.95 -3.32 -9.22
C ASP A 24 -3.84 -2.99 -10.25
N ALA A 25 -2.96 -2.03 -9.94
CA ALA A 25 -1.82 -1.70 -10.81
C ALA A 25 -0.69 -2.72 -10.67
N LEU A 26 -0.45 -3.15 -9.44
CA LEU A 26 0.57 -4.15 -9.08
C LEU A 26 0.01 -5.13 -8.05
N SER A 27 0.06 -6.42 -8.38
CA SER A 27 -0.30 -7.53 -7.49
C SER A 27 0.94 -8.35 -7.11
N ILE A 28 1.32 -8.36 -5.83
CA ILE A 28 2.44 -9.16 -5.30
C ILE A 28 1.85 -10.46 -4.75
N LYS A 29 2.02 -11.57 -5.48
CA LYS A 29 1.25 -12.81 -5.23
C LYS A 29 1.99 -13.85 -4.39
N GLY A 30 3.30 -14.01 -4.59
CA GLY A 30 4.11 -15.02 -3.91
C GLY A 30 5.30 -14.45 -3.14
N GLY A 31 6.41 -15.17 -3.14
CA GLY A 31 7.63 -14.83 -2.41
C GLY A 31 7.79 -15.59 -1.10
N SER A 32 8.94 -15.36 -0.46
CA SER A 32 9.28 -15.89 0.86
C SER A 32 9.37 -14.75 1.87
N ALA A 33 9.58 -15.07 3.15
CA ALA A 33 9.81 -14.06 4.19
C ALA A 33 11.01 -13.14 3.89
N SER A 34 11.97 -13.57 3.08
CA SER A 34 13.15 -12.78 2.68
C SER A 34 12.99 -12.03 1.36
N SER A 35 11.91 -12.26 0.60
CA SER A 35 11.68 -11.58 -0.68
C SER A 35 11.47 -10.08 -0.50
N MET A 36 11.94 -9.28 -1.46
CA MET A 36 11.87 -7.82 -1.42
C MET A 36 11.43 -7.23 -2.76
N THR A 37 10.16 -6.83 -2.86
CA THR A 37 9.62 -6.10 -4.01
C THR A 37 9.92 -4.60 -3.90
N ARG A 38 10.39 -3.99 -4.99
CA ARG A 38 10.74 -2.56 -5.04
C ARG A 38 9.96 -1.84 -6.13
N VAL A 39 9.24 -0.79 -5.76
CA VAL A 39 8.61 0.16 -6.67
C VAL A 39 9.37 1.48 -6.56
N VAL A 40 10.00 1.89 -7.67
CA VAL A 40 10.93 3.03 -7.71
C VAL A 40 10.50 4.02 -8.79
N GLY A 41 9.98 5.16 -8.37
CA GLY A 41 9.44 6.17 -9.29
C GLY A 41 8.17 5.71 -9.99
N GLY A 42 7.72 6.48 -10.98
CA GLY A 42 6.51 6.20 -11.74
C GLY A 42 5.24 6.70 -11.05
N GLY A 43 4.10 6.21 -11.52
CA GLY A 43 2.83 6.62 -10.93
C GLY A 43 1.60 5.88 -11.43
N ALA A 44 0.50 6.01 -10.70
CA ALA A 44 -0.78 5.40 -11.03
C ALA A 44 -1.93 6.39 -10.91
N ARG A 45 -2.95 6.23 -11.77
CA ARG A 45 -4.15 7.06 -11.77
C ARG A 45 -5.42 6.22 -11.83
N SER A 46 -6.52 6.79 -11.35
CA SER A 46 -7.89 6.26 -11.52
C SER A 46 -8.14 4.88 -10.88
N ALA A 47 -7.37 4.49 -9.87
CA ALA A 47 -7.59 3.22 -9.17
C ALA A 47 -8.85 3.28 -8.30
N ALA A 48 -9.92 2.58 -8.70
CA ALA A 48 -11.20 2.59 -7.99
C ALA A 48 -11.07 2.12 -6.53
N ASP A 49 -10.35 1.03 -6.30
CA ASP A 49 -10.12 0.45 -4.97
C ASP A 49 -8.68 0.63 -4.48
N LYS A 50 -7.70 -0.02 -5.13
CA LYS A 50 -6.33 -0.07 -4.65
C LYS A 50 -5.31 -0.05 -5.79
N VAL A 51 -4.13 0.48 -5.54
CA VAL A 51 -3.05 0.56 -6.53
C VAL A 51 -2.12 -0.65 -6.40
N VAL A 52 -1.62 -0.92 -5.19
CA VAL A 52 -0.77 -2.06 -4.90
C VAL A 52 -1.49 -3.03 -3.96
N GLN A 53 -1.64 -4.26 -4.42
CA GLN A 53 -2.18 -5.38 -3.64
C GLN A 53 -1.07 -6.35 -3.27
N HIS A 54 -0.90 -6.64 -1.98
CA HIS A 54 0.12 -7.57 -1.49
C HIS A 54 -0.52 -8.82 -0.86
N ASN A 55 -0.54 -9.90 -1.63
CA ASN A 55 -1.09 -11.20 -1.23
C ASN A 55 -0.03 -12.15 -0.65
N GLY A 56 1.23 -11.97 -1.06
CA GLY A 56 2.35 -12.86 -0.77
C GLY A 56 3.08 -12.60 0.55
N TYR A 57 4.31 -13.11 0.64
CA TYR A 57 5.21 -12.93 1.78
C TYR A 57 6.28 -11.87 1.48
N GLY A 58 7.02 -11.49 2.52
CA GLY A 58 8.23 -10.71 2.39
C GLY A 58 8.03 -9.22 2.65
N SER A 59 8.79 -8.41 1.93
CA SER A 59 8.89 -6.97 2.11
C SER A 59 8.60 -6.21 0.82
N VAL A 60 8.15 -4.98 0.98
CA VAL A 60 7.86 -4.07 -0.13
C VAL A 60 8.33 -2.65 0.18
N SER A 61 9.01 -2.02 -0.78
CA SER A 61 9.30 -0.58 -0.73
C SER A 61 8.65 0.14 -1.91
N ILE A 62 7.95 1.23 -1.62
CA ILE A 62 7.44 2.17 -2.61
C ILE A 62 8.12 3.51 -2.37
N GLU A 63 8.90 3.98 -3.34
CA GLU A 63 9.67 5.21 -3.21
C GLU A 63 9.53 6.10 -4.45
N GLY A 64 9.28 7.40 -4.22
CA GLY A 64 9.25 8.40 -5.30
C GLY A 64 8.01 8.29 -6.20
N PHE A 65 6.89 7.79 -5.66
CA PHE A 65 5.71 7.42 -6.45
C PHE A 65 4.67 8.55 -6.51
N TYR A 66 4.06 8.73 -7.68
CA TYR A 66 2.91 9.61 -7.86
C TYR A 66 1.61 8.82 -7.90
N VAL A 67 0.59 9.23 -7.15
CA VAL A 67 -0.73 8.58 -7.21
C VAL A 67 -1.86 9.60 -7.25
N GLN A 68 -2.83 9.41 -8.14
CA GLN A 68 -3.97 10.31 -8.32
C GLN A 68 -5.30 9.54 -8.41
N ASP A 69 -6.36 10.11 -7.82
CA ASP A 69 -7.74 9.63 -7.93
C ASP A 69 -7.90 8.15 -7.52
N PHE A 70 -7.36 7.81 -6.36
CA PHE A 70 -7.20 6.44 -5.89
C PHE A 70 -8.02 6.14 -4.63
N GLY A 71 -8.39 4.87 -4.40
CA GLY A 71 -8.95 4.43 -3.13
C GLY A 71 -7.86 4.30 -2.05
N LYS A 72 -6.98 3.31 -2.23
CA LYS A 72 -5.85 2.96 -1.34
C LYS A 72 -4.57 2.87 -2.17
N LEU A 73 -3.47 3.48 -1.74
CA LEU A 73 -2.20 3.28 -2.45
C LEU A 73 -1.67 1.86 -2.23
N PHE A 74 -1.69 1.37 -1.00
CA PHE A 74 -1.28 0.01 -0.67
C PHE A 74 -2.32 -0.71 0.19
N ARG A 75 -2.59 -1.97 -0.15
CA ARG A 75 -3.38 -2.90 0.66
C ARG A 75 -2.65 -4.22 0.83
N SER A 76 -2.37 -4.57 2.08
CA SER A 76 -2.05 -5.97 2.44
C SER A 76 -3.30 -6.82 2.29
N CYS A 77 -3.21 -8.06 1.82
CA CYS A 77 -4.40 -8.89 1.65
C CYS A 77 -5.00 -9.28 3.00
N GLY A 78 -6.21 -8.82 3.31
CA GLY A 78 -6.79 -9.08 4.64
C GLY A 78 -7.51 -10.41 4.81
N THR A 79 -7.63 -11.21 3.74
CA THR A 79 -8.19 -12.59 3.79
C THR A 79 -7.16 -13.66 3.45
N CYS A 80 -5.93 -13.30 3.09
CA CYS A 80 -4.86 -14.25 2.71
C CYS A 80 -4.12 -14.87 3.91
N GLY A 81 -4.62 -14.66 5.13
CA GLY A 81 -3.97 -15.01 6.38
C GLY A 81 -2.85 -14.03 6.77
N ASP A 82 -2.33 -14.20 7.98
CA ASP A 82 -1.25 -13.36 8.50
C ASP A 82 0.10 -13.73 7.87
N LYS A 83 0.71 -12.76 7.17
CA LYS A 83 2.00 -12.91 6.48
C LYS A 83 3.15 -12.16 7.15
N GLY A 84 2.85 -11.16 7.98
CA GLY A 84 3.85 -10.35 8.66
C GLY A 84 4.67 -9.49 7.69
N VAL A 85 4.00 -8.84 6.74
CA VAL A 85 4.65 -8.07 5.68
C VAL A 85 5.36 -6.85 6.25
N SER A 86 6.58 -6.57 5.78
CA SER A 86 7.31 -5.34 6.10
C SER A 86 7.17 -4.33 4.95
N ILE A 87 6.63 -3.15 5.27
CA ILE A 87 6.18 -2.17 4.27
C ILE A 87 6.94 -0.86 4.48
N SER A 88 7.53 -0.31 3.42
CA SER A 88 8.17 1.01 3.42
C SER A 88 7.53 1.88 2.33
N ILE A 89 6.99 3.04 2.70
CA ILE A 89 6.41 4.00 1.75
C ILE A 89 7.07 5.36 1.97
N LYS A 90 7.81 5.84 0.98
CA LYS A 90 8.59 7.08 1.07
C LYS A 90 8.43 7.99 -0.13
N ASN A 91 8.52 9.29 0.10
CA ASN A 91 8.59 10.29 -0.96
C ASN A 91 7.41 10.17 -1.95
N VAL A 92 6.19 10.06 -1.43
CA VAL A 92 4.97 9.89 -2.24
C VAL A 92 4.23 11.20 -2.37
N PHE A 93 3.80 11.52 -3.59
CA PHE A 93 2.83 12.57 -3.84
C PHE A 93 1.47 11.97 -4.20
N ALA A 94 0.55 12.05 -3.26
CA ALA A 94 -0.80 11.51 -3.37
C ALA A 94 -1.81 12.63 -3.61
N VAL A 95 -2.66 12.47 -4.62
CA VAL A 95 -3.65 13.47 -5.03
C VAL A 95 -5.03 12.84 -5.06
N ASN A 96 -6.02 13.49 -4.44
CA ASN A 96 -7.42 13.06 -4.46
C ASN A 96 -7.64 11.59 -4.01
N GLY A 97 -6.94 11.19 -2.94
CA GLY A 97 -7.20 9.90 -2.30
C GLY A 97 -8.59 9.84 -1.68
N ARG A 98 -9.19 8.63 -1.61
CA ARG A 98 -10.52 8.42 -1.01
C ARG A 98 -10.50 7.69 0.32
N VAL A 99 -9.55 6.77 0.54
CA VAL A 99 -9.52 5.92 1.75
C VAL A 99 -8.23 6.10 2.53
N SER A 100 -7.09 5.67 1.97
CA SER A 100 -5.84 5.62 2.72
C SER A 100 -4.59 5.64 1.84
N ILE A 101 -3.45 6.03 2.40
CA ILE A 101 -2.15 5.74 1.80
C ILE A 101 -1.83 4.26 2.02
N LEU A 102 -1.95 3.79 3.26
CA LEU A 102 -1.71 2.40 3.62
C LEU A 102 -2.88 1.80 4.40
N THR A 103 -3.32 0.61 3.97
CA THR A 103 -4.13 -0.30 4.79
C THR A 103 -3.40 -1.63 4.96
N LYS A 104 -3.00 -1.93 6.19
CA LYS A 104 -2.22 -3.12 6.53
C LYS A 104 -3.01 -4.11 7.41
N ASN A 105 -2.53 -5.34 7.55
CA ASN A 105 -3.04 -6.25 8.58
C ASN A 105 -2.37 -5.94 9.92
N LYS A 106 -2.96 -6.41 11.03
CA LYS A 106 -2.38 -6.22 12.38
C LYS A 106 -1.00 -6.86 12.54
N SER A 107 -0.74 -7.96 11.84
CA SER A 107 0.56 -8.66 11.84
C SER A 107 1.67 -7.92 11.09
N ASP A 108 1.31 -7.01 10.18
CA ASP A 108 2.27 -6.29 9.33
C ASP A 108 2.95 -5.12 10.05
N ARG A 109 4.13 -4.72 9.58
CA ARG A 109 4.86 -3.54 10.05
C ARG A 109 5.09 -2.56 8.92
N ALA A 110 4.90 -1.28 9.18
CA ALA A 110 4.99 -0.24 8.18
C ALA A 110 5.81 0.96 8.64
N THR A 111 6.70 1.44 7.78
CA THR A 111 7.38 2.72 7.92
C THR A 111 6.92 3.65 6.81
N ILE A 112 6.43 4.83 7.18
CA ILE A 112 5.91 5.83 6.23
C ILE A 112 6.63 7.15 6.48
N GLU A 113 7.12 7.77 5.42
CA GLU A 113 7.92 8.99 5.54
C GLU A 113 7.75 9.90 4.31
N ASN A 114 7.71 11.22 4.54
CA ASN A 114 7.65 12.23 3.51
C ASN A 114 6.51 12.00 2.50
N ILE A 115 5.27 12.05 3.02
CA ILE A 115 4.07 11.90 2.20
C ILE A 115 3.40 13.26 2.07
N LYS A 116 3.20 13.67 0.81
CA LYS A 116 2.44 14.87 0.48
C LYS A 116 1.07 14.46 -0.05
N ILE A 117 0.01 14.91 0.62
CA ILE A 117 -1.37 14.56 0.29
C ILE A 117 -2.09 15.84 -0.17
N LYS A 118 -2.49 15.87 -1.43
CA LYS A 118 -3.28 16.96 -2.00
C LYS A 118 -4.76 16.61 -2.04
N GLY A 119 -5.61 17.51 -1.56
CA GLY A 119 -7.06 17.37 -1.57
C GLY A 119 -7.62 16.93 -0.22
N LYS A 120 -8.64 16.05 -0.23
CA LYS A 120 -9.28 15.61 1.02
C LYS A 120 -8.29 14.83 1.89
N LYS A 121 -8.41 15.00 3.22
CA LYS A 121 -7.65 14.20 4.18
C LYS A 121 -8.05 12.73 4.05
N VAL A 122 -7.06 11.85 4.03
CA VAL A 122 -7.20 10.38 4.04
C VAL A 122 -6.37 9.80 5.18
N ASP A 123 -6.65 8.54 5.54
CA ASP A 123 -5.85 7.86 6.54
C ASP A 123 -4.43 7.59 6.00
N VAL A 124 -3.40 8.07 6.70
CA VAL A 124 -2.00 7.77 6.31
C VAL A 124 -1.71 6.29 6.52
N CYS A 125 -2.07 5.76 7.68
CA CYS A 125 -1.97 4.34 7.98
C CYS A 125 -3.24 3.88 8.69
N SER A 126 -3.86 2.85 8.16
CA SER A 126 -5.01 2.15 8.73
C SER A 126 -4.69 0.67 8.86
N TRP A 127 -5.33 -0.01 9.81
CA TRP A 127 -5.18 -1.46 9.95
C TRP A 127 -6.52 -2.17 10.14
N SER A 128 -6.58 -3.41 9.67
CA SER A 128 -7.74 -4.29 9.81
C SER A 128 -7.41 -5.56 10.60
N ASP A 129 -8.42 -6.10 11.27
CA ASP A 129 -8.43 -7.48 11.78
C ASP A 129 -8.55 -8.40 10.58
N GLY A 130 -7.45 -9.06 10.20
CA GLY A 130 -7.47 -10.03 9.12
C GLY A 130 -8.52 -11.10 9.40
N THR A 131 -9.37 -11.41 8.43
CA THR A 131 -10.38 -12.45 8.56
C THR A 131 -9.79 -13.72 7.94
N GLY A 132 -9.30 -14.63 8.77
CA GLY A 132 -8.76 -15.92 8.31
C GLY A 132 -9.77 -16.84 7.60
N ALA A 133 -11.01 -16.41 7.41
CA ALA A 133 -12.14 -17.23 6.96
C ALA A 133 -13.06 -16.55 5.91
N GLY A 134 -12.56 -15.57 5.15
CA GLY A 134 -13.32 -14.90 4.10
C GLY A 134 -14.25 -13.77 4.58
N GLY A 135 -14.55 -12.84 3.66
CA GLY A 135 -15.30 -11.60 3.93
C GLY A 135 -14.41 -10.36 4.08
N GLU A 136 -14.97 -9.17 3.86
CA GLU A 136 -14.26 -7.89 3.94
C GLU A 136 -13.73 -7.63 5.38
N PRO A 137 -12.41 -7.51 5.56
CA PRO A 137 -11.79 -7.26 6.87
C PRO A 137 -12.27 -5.94 7.47
N ARG A 138 -12.70 -5.97 8.73
CA ARG A 138 -13.13 -4.74 9.42
C ARG A 138 -11.92 -3.89 9.79
N LYS A 139 -12.05 -2.58 9.56
CA LYS A 139 -11.08 -1.58 10.02
C LYS A 139 -11.06 -1.55 11.54
N SER A 140 -9.86 -1.67 12.12
CA SER A 140 -9.65 -1.76 13.57
C SER A 140 -8.92 -0.55 14.15
N GLY A 141 -8.36 0.31 13.30
CA GLY A 141 -7.79 1.59 13.74
C GLY A 141 -7.00 2.34 12.67
N VAL A 142 -6.51 3.53 13.04
CA VAL A 142 -5.79 4.49 12.20
C VAL A 142 -4.73 5.21 13.05
N GLY A 143 -3.62 5.56 12.42
CA GLY A 143 -2.67 6.53 12.97
C GLY A 143 -1.24 6.01 13.05
N PRO A 144 -0.32 6.83 13.61
CA PRO A 144 1.09 6.51 13.77
C PRO A 144 1.36 5.63 15.00
N SER A 145 0.37 5.44 15.87
CA SER A 145 0.49 4.71 17.13
C SER A 145 -0.63 3.68 17.23
N GLY A 146 -0.25 2.40 17.12
CA GLY A 146 -1.18 1.27 17.12
C GLY A 146 -0.80 0.23 16.05
N SER A 147 -0.72 -1.03 16.47
CA SER A 147 -0.55 -2.24 15.64
C SER A 147 0.61 -2.34 14.65
N GLY A 148 1.55 -1.37 14.56
CA GLY A 148 2.75 -1.48 13.72
C GLY A 148 2.89 -0.48 12.58
N CYS A 149 2.17 0.65 12.59
CA CYS A 149 2.47 1.80 11.74
C CYS A 149 3.53 2.68 12.41
N SER A 150 4.56 3.12 11.69
CA SER A 150 5.61 4.01 12.18
C SER A 150 5.76 5.19 11.21
N TYR A 151 5.31 6.36 11.64
CA TYR A 151 5.56 7.63 10.95
C TYR A 151 5.44 8.79 11.92
N SER A 152 6.15 9.87 11.63
CA SER A 152 6.02 11.10 12.39
C SER A 152 5.04 12.05 11.68
N PRO A 153 4.04 12.64 12.36
CA PRO A 153 3.07 13.53 11.72
C PRO A 153 3.69 14.72 10.97
N ASN A 154 4.88 15.18 11.38
CA ASN A 154 5.62 16.26 10.72
C ASN A 154 6.18 15.87 9.34
N THR A 155 6.26 14.58 8.99
CA THR A 155 6.63 14.12 7.64
C THR A 155 5.41 13.92 6.73
N ILE A 156 4.20 14.21 7.24
CA ILE A 156 2.95 14.15 6.48
C ILE A 156 2.45 15.57 6.24
N THR A 157 2.43 16.00 4.99
CA THR A 157 1.96 17.34 4.61
C THR A 157 0.65 17.23 3.84
N TYR A 158 -0.35 17.99 4.25
CA TYR A 158 -1.60 18.17 3.51
C TYR A 158 -1.56 19.50 2.75
N VAL A 159 -1.87 19.46 1.45
CA VAL A 159 -1.80 20.62 0.54
C VAL A 159 -3.02 20.73 -0.39
#